data_AF-A0A9P0BD44-F1
#
_entry.id   AF-A0A9P0BD44-F1
#
_cell.length_a   1.000
_cell.length_b   1.000
_cell.length_c   1.000
_cell.angle_alpha   90.00
_cell.angle_beta   90.00
_cell.angle_gamma   90.00
#
_symmetry.space_group_name_H-M   'P 1'
#
loop_
_entity.id
_entity.type
_entity.pdbx_description
1 polymer ?
#
loop_
_entity_poly.entity_id
_entity_poly.type
_entity_poly.pdbx_seq_one_letter_code
_entity_poly.pdbx_strand_id
1 'polypeptide(L)'
;MVCCMVLMLSTMYSGPVFYNEEIPKSSILNAFYSSMYHLTWVHLYPWIIIAVSCGYGAYINWILSWNPMMILSKLTYSTFLVHGIVQMFFAGSLRSPQHMGYMWIIFNIGGQIFFSFFFGWILSMLVEAPVLGIEKIIFSKTQAKYTESTENLEQKVENGRANEKGSVNGINGSLNLSTHI
;
A
#
# COMPACT_ATOMS: atom_id res chain seq x y z
N MET A 1 12.92 -21.39 -13.18
CA MET A 1 11.96 -21.44 -12.06
C MET A 1 12.11 -22.72 -11.25
N VAL A 2 11.78 -23.90 -11.79
CA VAL A 2 11.92 -25.19 -11.08
C VAL A 2 13.36 -25.44 -10.62
N CYS A 3 14.35 -25.16 -11.48
CA CYS A 3 15.76 -25.29 -11.12
C CYS A 3 16.16 -24.35 -9.95
N CYS A 4 15.67 -23.10 -9.94
CA CYS A 4 15.92 -22.17 -8.84
C CYS A 4 15.24 -22.61 -7.55
N MET A 5 13.98 -23.06 -7.61
CA MET A 5 13.24 -23.60 -6.45
C MET A 5 13.92 -24.83 -5.85
N VAL A 6 14.42 -25.73 -6.69
CA VAL A 6 15.20 -26.91 -6.26
C VAL A 6 16.50 -26.47 -5.58
N LEU A 7 17.21 -25.49 -6.15
CA LEU A 7 18.42 -24.94 -5.53
C LEU A 7 18.15 -24.26 -4.17
N MET A 8 16.96 -23.69 -3.94
CA MET A 8 16.56 -23.12 -2.64
C MET A 8 16.30 -24.19 -1.59
N LEU A 9 15.58 -25.25 -1.98
CA LEU A 9 15.30 -26.37 -1.09
C LEU A 9 16.59 -27.09 -0.72
N SER A 10 17.53 -27.20 -1.67
CA SER A 10 18.87 -27.73 -1.43
C SER A 10 19.68 -26.87 -0.45
N THR A 11 19.66 -25.54 -0.59
CA THR A 11 20.39 -24.66 0.36
C THR A 11 19.76 -24.67 1.75
N MET A 12 18.43 -24.73 1.87
CA MET A 12 17.73 -24.80 3.15
C MET A 12 17.97 -26.13 3.88
N TYR A 13 18.04 -27.24 3.15
CA TYR A 13 18.43 -28.54 3.71
C TYR A 13 19.92 -28.60 4.12
N SER A 14 20.76 -27.73 3.55
CA SER A 14 22.19 -27.66 3.83
C SER A 14 22.55 -26.84 5.08
N GLY A 15 21.63 -26.02 5.60
CA GLY A 15 21.85 -25.16 6.78
C GLY A 15 22.40 -25.92 8.01
N PRO A 16 21.84 -27.07 8.41
CA PRO A 16 22.35 -27.87 9.53
C PRO A 16 23.74 -28.45 9.30
N VAL A 17 24.11 -28.74 8.04
CA VAL A 17 25.43 -29.29 7.66
C VAL A 17 26.52 -28.22 7.71
N PHE A 18 26.18 -26.98 7.36
CA PHE A 18 27.15 -25.87 7.35
C PHE A 18 27.33 -25.20 8.72
N TYR A 19 26.38 -25.29 9.64
CA TYR A 19 26.51 -24.71 11.00
C TYR A 19 27.21 -25.63 12.03
N ASN A 20 27.50 -26.89 11.71
CA ASN A 20 28.33 -27.74 12.56
C ASN A 20 29.77 -27.24 12.58
N GLU A 21 30.26 -26.92 13.78
CA GLU A 21 31.58 -26.32 14.08
C GLU A 21 32.75 -27.31 13.99
N GLU A 22 32.47 -28.61 13.85
CA GLU A 22 33.49 -29.67 13.94
C GLU A 22 34.36 -29.84 12.68
N ILE A 23 34.05 -29.13 11.59
CA ILE A 23 34.76 -29.26 10.30
C ILE A 23 35.57 -27.98 10.04
N PRO A 24 36.91 -28.05 9.85
CA PRO A 24 37.71 -26.88 9.48
C PRO A 24 37.26 -26.38 8.10
N LYS A 25 36.44 -25.33 8.08
CA LYS A 25 35.86 -24.76 6.85
C LYS A 25 36.69 -23.58 6.37
N SER A 26 36.94 -23.54 5.06
CA SER A 26 37.55 -22.39 4.41
C SER A 26 36.60 -21.18 4.51
N SER A 27 37.11 -20.04 5.00
CA SER A 27 36.32 -18.80 5.15
C SER A 27 35.69 -18.34 3.84
N ILE A 28 36.33 -18.65 2.70
CA ILE A 28 35.80 -18.38 1.37
C ILE A 28 34.45 -19.08 1.16
N LEU A 29 34.32 -20.34 1.55
CA LEU A 29 33.13 -21.15 1.30
C LEU A 29 31.94 -20.65 2.10
N ASN A 30 32.17 -20.26 3.36
CA ASN A 30 31.14 -19.68 4.22
C ASN A 30 30.65 -18.32 3.71
N ALA A 31 31.56 -17.47 3.23
CA ALA A 31 31.19 -16.18 2.63
C ALA A 31 30.37 -16.36 1.35
N PHE A 32 30.80 -17.26 0.46
CA PHE A 32 30.05 -17.59 -0.75
C PHE A 32 28.65 -18.15 -0.42
N TYR A 33 28.55 -19.08 0.52
CA TYR A 33 27.27 -19.63 0.96
C TYR A 33 26.35 -18.53 1.52
N SER A 34 26.89 -17.64 2.37
CA SER A 34 26.14 -16.52 2.97
C SER A 34 25.61 -15.53 1.93
N SER A 35 26.38 -15.22 0.88
CA SER A 35 25.87 -14.33 -0.18
C SER A 35 24.85 -15.01 -1.09
N MET A 36 25.05 -16.28 -1.42
CA MET A 36 24.19 -17.00 -2.37
C MET A 36 22.79 -17.26 -1.82
N TYR A 37 22.63 -17.59 -0.53
CA TYR A 37 21.28 -17.85 0.00
C TYR A 37 20.39 -16.60 -0.03
N HIS A 38 20.95 -15.43 0.31
CA HIS A 38 20.24 -14.16 0.24
C HIS A 38 19.79 -13.83 -1.19
N LEU A 39 20.70 -13.98 -2.17
CA LEU A 39 20.35 -13.78 -3.57
C LEU A 39 19.21 -14.71 -3.96
N THR A 40 19.34 -15.99 -3.64
CA THR A 40 18.35 -17.00 -3.99
C THR A 40 16.96 -16.62 -3.45
N TRP A 41 16.87 -16.05 -2.24
CA TRP A 41 15.60 -15.62 -1.66
C TRP A 41 15.00 -14.38 -2.33
N VAL A 42 15.83 -13.41 -2.68
CA VAL A 42 15.37 -12.15 -3.29
C VAL A 42 14.84 -12.36 -4.72
N HIS A 43 15.31 -13.37 -5.45
CA HIS A 43 14.89 -13.60 -6.85
C HIS A 43 13.42 -14.03 -7.00
N LEU A 44 12.76 -14.50 -5.93
CA LEU A 44 11.35 -14.90 -5.98
C LEU A 44 10.39 -13.72 -6.13
N TYR A 45 10.68 -12.59 -5.48
CA TYR A 45 9.82 -11.41 -5.47
C TYR A 45 9.63 -10.77 -6.86
N PRO A 46 10.69 -10.43 -7.63
CA PRO A 46 10.53 -9.85 -8.96
C PRO A 46 9.88 -10.82 -9.94
N TRP A 47 10.04 -12.13 -9.74
CA TRP A 47 9.38 -13.13 -10.57
C TRP A 47 7.85 -13.09 -10.45
N ILE A 48 7.32 -12.97 -9.22
CA ILE A 48 5.88 -12.85 -8.98
C ILE A 48 5.35 -11.59 -9.66
N ILE A 49 6.09 -10.49 -9.59
CA ILE A 49 5.73 -9.23 -10.23
C ILE A 49 5.68 -9.40 -11.76
N ILE A 50 6.70 -10.02 -12.36
CA ILE A 50 6.73 -10.31 -13.81
C ILE A 50 5.56 -11.24 -14.22
N ALA A 51 5.26 -12.26 -13.43
CA ALA A 51 4.16 -13.18 -13.68
C ALA A 51 2.79 -12.47 -13.66
N VAL A 52 2.60 -11.50 -12.76
CA VAL A 52 1.41 -10.64 -12.71
C VAL A 52 1.37 -9.68 -13.91
N SER A 53 2.51 -9.10 -14.29
CA SER A 53 2.61 -8.18 -15.43
C SER A 53 2.41 -8.85 -16.79
N CYS A 54 2.70 -10.16 -16.92
CA CYS A 54 2.61 -10.89 -18.19
C CYS A 54 1.19 -11.38 -18.54
N GLY A 55 0.16 -10.97 -17.80
CA GLY A 55 -1.25 -11.29 -18.09
C GLY A 55 -1.71 -12.68 -17.63
N TYR A 56 -0.83 -13.49 -17.05
CA TYR A 56 -1.18 -14.78 -16.41
C TYR A 56 -1.88 -14.60 -15.04
N GLY A 57 -2.18 -13.37 -14.64
CA GLY A 57 -2.74 -13.00 -13.34
C GLY A 57 -4.25 -12.76 -13.31
N ALA A 58 -5.06 -13.47 -14.08
CA ALA A 58 -6.53 -13.30 -14.06
C ALA A 58 -7.13 -13.40 -12.64
N TYR A 59 -6.57 -14.28 -11.79
CA TYR A 59 -6.94 -14.40 -10.37
C TYR A 59 -6.45 -13.22 -9.51
N ILE A 60 -5.27 -12.67 -9.80
CA ILE A 60 -4.69 -11.56 -9.03
C ILE A 60 -5.43 -10.26 -9.35
N ASN A 61 -5.91 -10.05 -10.58
CA ASN A 61 -6.70 -8.87 -10.92
C ASN A 61 -8.01 -8.78 -10.11
N TRP A 62 -8.63 -9.91 -9.81
CA TRP A 62 -9.80 -9.97 -8.93
C TRP A 62 -9.46 -9.65 -7.46
N ILE A 63 -8.31 -10.13 -6.98
CA ILE A 63 -7.77 -9.80 -5.65
C ILE A 63 -7.42 -8.31 -5.54
N LEU A 64 -6.83 -7.73 -6.59
CA LEU A 64 -6.38 -6.33 -6.65
C LEU A 64 -7.55 -5.35 -6.77
N SER A 65 -8.63 -5.75 -7.44
CA SER A 65 -9.84 -4.96 -7.54
C SER A 65 -10.65 -4.93 -6.22
N TRP A 66 -10.21 -5.66 -5.18
CA TRP A 66 -10.92 -5.72 -3.92
C TRP A 66 -10.50 -4.56 -3.00
N ASN A 67 -11.47 -3.73 -2.61
CA ASN A 67 -11.31 -2.60 -1.69
C ASN A 67 -10.45 -2.85 -0.42
N PRO A 68 -10.51 -4.01 0.28
CA PRO A 68 -9.63 -4.27 1.42
C PRO A 68 -8.13 -4.29 1.10
N MET A 69 -7.73 -4.50 -0.15
CA MET A 69 -6.31 -4.56 -0.53
C MET A 69 -5.62 -3.20 -0.44
N MET A 70 -6.36 -2.09 -0.55
CA MET A 70 -5.82 -0.76 -0.31
C MET A 70 -5.43 -0.57 1.16
N ILE A 71 -6.27 -1.02 2.09
CA ILE A 71 -5.98 -0.94 3.54
C ILE A 71 -4.84 -1.92 3.89
N LEU A 72 -4.87 -3.13 3.34
CA LEU A 72 -3.85 -4.15 3.58
C LEU A 72 -2.46 -3.71 3.10
N SER A 73 -2.38 -3.01 1.96
CA SER A 73 -1.13 -2.47 1.44
C SER A 73 -0.53 -1.42 2.38
N LYS A 74 -1.37 -0.56 2.96
CA LYS A 74 -0.96 0.47 3.93
C LYS A 74 -0.53 -0.14 5.26
N LEU A 75 -1.26 -1.14 5.75
CA LEU A 75 -0.90 -1.90 6.96
C LEU A 75 0.45 -2.62 6.79
N THR A 76 0.64 -3.30 5.65
CA THR A 76 1.87 -4.04 5.35
C THR A 76 3.06 -3.08 5.23
N TYR A 77 2.88 -1.94 4.58
CA TYR A 77 3.90 -0.91 4.48
C TYR A 77 4.31 -0.34 5.86
N SER A 78 3.33 -0.03 6.70
CA SER A 78 3.54 0.43 8.07
C SER A 78 4.35 -0.59 8.89
N THR A 79 3.93 -1.85 8.86
CA THR A 79 4.62 -2.95 9.56
C THR A 79 6.03 -3.18 9.04
N PHE A 80 6.27 -3.06 7.73
CA PHE A 80 7.60 -3.22 7.13
C PHE A 80 8.60 -2.18 7.64
N LEU A 81 8.20 -0.91 7.76
CA LEU A 81 9.05 0.16 8.31
C LEU A 81 9.37 -0.09 9.79
N VAL A 82 8.36 -0.46 10.58
CA VAL A 82 8.53 -0.75 12.01
C VAL A 82 9.44 -1.96 12.24
N HIS A 83 9.28 -3.01 11.43
CA HIS A 83 10.06 -4.23 11.57
C HIS A 83 11.57 -3.96 11.49
N GLY A 84 12.00 -3.11 10.54
CA GLY A 84 13.41 -2.71 10.43
C GLY A 84 13.94 -1.97 11.67
N ILE A 85 13.14 -1.06 12.22
CA ILE A 85 13.49 -0.29 13.44
C ILE A 85 13.59 -1.22 14.65
N VAL A 86 12.63 -2.12 14.82
CA VAL A 86 12.60 -3.11 15.90
C VAL A 86 13.82 -4.03 15.81
N GLN A 87 14.15 -4.50 14.61
CA GLN A 87 15.33 -5.35 14.41
C GLN A 87 16.63 -4.62 14.75
N MET A 88 16.78 -3.35 14.34
CA MET A 88 17.96 -2.54 14.70
C MET A 88 18.07 -2.33 16.22
N PHE A 89 16.95 -2.04 16.88
CA PHE A 89 16.92 -1.89 18.33
C PHE A 89 17.28 -3.18 19.07
N PHE A 90 16.77 -4.31 18.58
CA PHE A 90 17.07 -5.63 19.14
C PHE A 90 18.54 -6.01 18.93
N ALA A 91 19.09 -5.75 17.74
CA ALA A 91 20.50 -5.98 17.43
C ALA A 91 21.43 -5.11 18.30
N GLY A 92 21.06 -3.86 18.58
CA GLY A 92 21.81 -2.99 19.50
C GLY A 92 21.71 -3.41 20.97
N SER A 93 20.62 -4.08 21.35
CA SER A 93 20.39 -4.58 22.71
C SER A 93 21.07 -5.93 22.97
N LEU A 94 21.42 -6.68 21.92
CA LEU A 94 22.11 -7.96 22.01
C LEU A 94 23.60 -7.77 22.33
N ARG A 95 23.91 -7.58 23.62
CA ARG A 95 25.31 -7.39 24.10
C ARG A 95 25.98 -8.67 24.61
N SER A 96 25.25 -9.79 24.66
CA SER A 96 25.74 -11.07 25.19
C SER A 96 25.24 -12.25 24.35
N PRO A 97 26.09 -13.26 24.04
CA PRO A 97 25.68 -14.46 23.32
C PRO A 97 24.62 -15.22 24.12
N GLN A 98 23.41 -15.29 23.57
CA GLN A 98 22.28 -15.99 24.17
C GLN A 98 22.41 -17.48 23.88
N HIS A 99 22.12 -18.32 24.87
CA HIS A 99 22.12 -19.77 24.73
C HIS A 99 21.14 -20.18 23.61
N MET A 100 21.67 -20.80 22.54
CA MET A 100 20.87 -21.29 21.41
C MET A 100 20.06 -22.54 21.80
N GLY A 101 19.02 -22.34 22.59
CA GLY A 101 17.94 -23.32 22.74
C GLY A 101 16.89 -23.11 21.65
N TYR A 102 16.40 -24.18 21.04
CA TYR A 102 15.29 -24.13 20.07
C TYR A 102 14.08 -23.35 20.61
N MET A 103 13.72 -23.57 21.88
CA MET A 103 12.63 -22.84 22.55
C MET A 103 12.91 -21.33 22.65
N TRP A 104 14.15 -20.94 22.92
CA TRP A 104 14.53 -19.53 23.04
C TRP A 104 14.42 -18.82 21.69
N ILE A 105 14.85 -19.47 20.61
CA ILE A 105 14.75 -18.94 19.24
C ILE A 105 13.28 -18.75 18.84
N ILE A 106 12.43 -19.76 19.06
CA ILE A 106 11.00 -19.69 18.72
C ILE A 106 10.33 -18.53 19.47
N PHE A 107 10.59 -18.40 20.78
CA PHE A 107 9.99 -17.36 21.59
C PHE A 107 10.50 -15.95 21.22
N ASN A 108 11.80 -15.83 20.93
CA ASN A 108 12.40 -14.57 20.50
C ASN A 108 11.86 -14.10 19.15
N ILE A 109 11.82 -15.01 18.17
CA ILE A 109 11.33 -14.71 16.82
C ILE A 109 9.83 -14.40 16.87
N GLY A 110 9.05 -15.20 17.61
CA GLY A 110 7.63 -14.93 17.83
C GLY A 110 7.38 -13.56 18.47
N GLY A 111 8.19 -13.20 19.48
CA GLY A 111 8.14 -11.88 20.12
C GLY A 111 8.44 -10.75 19.15
N GLN A 112 9.49 -10.86 18.34
CA GLN A 112 9.84 -9.83 17.35
C GLN A 112 8.73 -9.64 16.30
N ILE A 113 8.11 -10.73 15.83
CA ILE A 113 6.99 -10.67 14.89
C ILE A 113 5.79 -9.99 15.55
N PHE A 114 5.44 -10.39 16.77
CA PHE A 114 4.31 -9.82 17.50
C PHE A 114 4.48 -8.32 17.76
N PHE A 115 5.65 -7.90 18.26
CA PHE A 115 5.93 -6.49 18.48
C PHE A 115 5.91 -5.68 17.17
N SER A 116 6.47 -6.22 16.08
CA SER A 116 6.47 -5.53 14.78
C SER A 116 5.05 -5.32 14.26
N PHE A 117 4.19 -6.34 14.36
CA PHE A 117 2.78 -6.22 13.98
C PHE A 117 2.00 -5.27 14.90
N PHE A 118 2.24 -5.32 16.21
CA PHE A 118 1.56 -4.46 17.18
C PHE A 118 1.89 -2.97 16.94
N PHE A 119 3.17 -2.64 16.80
CA PHE A 119 3.60 -1.28 16.49
C PHE A 119 3.19 -0.85 15.07
N GLY A 120 3.27 -1.75 14.09
CA GLY A 120 2.79 -1.50 12.73
C GLY A 120 1.30 -1.17 12.68
N TRP A 121 0.49 -1.85 13.50
CA TRP A 121 -0.93 -1.59 13.65
C TRP A 121 -1.22 -0.24 14.33
N ILE A 122 -0.52 0.09 15.42
CA ILE A 122 -0.63 1.39 16.08
C ILE A 122 -0.28 2.51 15.11
N LEU A 123 0.84 2.39 14.39
CA LEU A 123 1.28 3.39 13.42
C LEU A 123 0.27 3.52 12.26
N SER A 124 -0.30 2.40 11.79
CA SER A 124 -1.34 2.41 10.76
C SER A 124 -2.59 3.17 11.23
N MET A 125 -3.06 2.91 12.45
CA MET A 125 -4.19 3.64 13.06
C MET A 125 -3.89 5.13 13.21
N LEU A 126 -2.66 5.46 13.62
CA LEU A 126 -2.23 6.84 13.83
C LEU A 126 -2.05 7.63 12.53
N VAL A 127 -1.83 6.96 11.40
CA VAL A 127 -1.73 7.58 10.06
C VAL A 127 -3.09 7.58 9.36
N GLU A 128 -3.92 6.55 9.55
CA GLU A 128 -5.26 6.50 8.95
C GLU A 128 -6.21 7.56 9.54
N ALA A 129 -6.21 7.74 10.87
CA ALA A 129 -7.05 8.75 11.52
C ALA A 129 -6.81 10.19 11.01
N PRO A 130 -5.56 10.71 10.90
CA PRO A 130 -5.30 12.04 10.35
C PRO A 130 -5.51 12.10 8.85
N VAL A 131 -5.21 11.03 8.10
CA VAL A 131 -5.42 11.01 6.64
C VAL A 131 -6.92 11.11 6.31
N LEU A 132 -7.78 10.38 7.02
CA LEU A 132 -9.23 10.49 6.87
C LEU A 132 -9.76 11.87 7.27
N GLY A 133 -9.17 12.48 8.30
CA GLY A 133 -9.48 13.86 8.70
C GLY A 133 -9.14 14.87 7.60
N ILE A 134 -7.96 14.75 7.00
CA ILE A 134 -7.50 15.61 5.91
C ILE A 134 -8.32 15.39 4.64
N GLU A 135 -8.61 14.14 4.27
CA GLU A 135 -9.45 13.80 3.14
C GLU A 135 -10.83 14.42 3.27
N LYS A 136 -11.45 14.36 4.47
CA LYS A 136 -12.75 14.97 4.74
C LYS A 136 -12.71 16.49 4.62
N ILE A 137 -11.63 17.14 5.06
CA ILE A 137 -11.46 18.60 4.94
C ILE A 137 -11.26 19.02 3.48
N ILE A 138 -10.50 18.24 2.70
CA ILE A 138 -10.23 18.52 1.30
C ILE A 138 -11.48 18.25 0.45
N PHE A 139 -12.14 17.10 0.61
CA PHE A 139 -13.35 16.75 -0.13
C PHE A 139 -14.55 17.59 0.27
N SER A 140 -14.67 18.03 1.53
CA SER A 140 -15.73 18.97 1.93
C SER A 140 -15.59 20.31 1.22
N LYS A 141 -14.36 20.81 1.03
CA LYS A 141 -14.11 22.03 0.25
C LYS A 141 -14.39 21.84 -1.23
N THR A 142 -14.04 20.68 -1.79
CA THR A 142 -14.29 20.37 -3.20
C THR A 142 -15.78 20.19 -3.48
N GLN A 143 -16.53 19.50 -2.62
CA GLN A 143 -17.99 19.35 -2.76
C GLN A 143 -18.70 20.68 -2.57
N ALA A 144 -18.34 21.49 -1.57
CA ALA A 144 -18.92 22.81 -1.37
C ALA A 144 -18.72 23.71 -2.60
N LYS A 145 -17.51 23.70 -3.18
CA LYS A 145 -17.18 24.48 -4.37
C LYS A 145 -17.91 23.99 -5.62
N TYR A 146 -18.12 22.67 -5.73
CA TYR A 146 -18.90 22.09 -6.82
C TYR A 146 -20.37 22.52 -6.72
N THR A 147 -21.00 22.31 -5.55
CA THR A 147 -22.38 22.72 -5.28
C THR A 147 -22.61 24.20 -5.59
N GLU A 148 -21.74 25.09 -5.10
CA GLU A 148 -21.80 26.53 -5.36
C GLU A 148 -21.70 26.86 -6.85
N SER A 149 -20.80 26.21 -7.59
CA SER A 149 -20.68 26.42 -9.04
C SER A 149 -21.91 25.93 -9.82
N THR A 150 -22.56 24.85 -9.40
CA THR A 150 -23.81 24.36 -10.01
C THR A 150 -24.97 25.32 -9.75
N GLU A 151 -25.11 25.82 -8.52
CA GLU A 151 -26.18 26.76 -8.13
C GLU A 151 -26.08 28.09 -8.90
N ASN A 152 -24.86 28.61 -9.06
CA ASN A 152 -24.60 29.82 -9.85
C ASN A 152 -24.91 29.63 -11.35
N LEU A 153 -24.69 28.43 -11.90
CA LEU A 153 -25.02 28.11 -13.29
C LEU A 153 -26.54 28.01 -13.49
N GLU A 154 -27.26 27.37 -12.56
CA GLU A 154 -28.72 27.26 -12.61
C GLU A 154 -29.39 28.65 -12.54
N GLN A 155 -28.94 29.52 -11.62
CA GLN A 155 -29.45 30.90 -11.54
C GLN A 155 -29.19 31.71 -12.81
N LYS A 156 -28.04 31.51 -13.47
CA LYS A 156 -27.70 32.22 -14.71
C LYS A 156 -28.58 31.78 -15.88
N VAL A 157 -28.91 30.49 -15.95
CA VAL A 157 -29.85 29.93 -16.94
C VAL A 157 -31.27 30.45 -16.70
N GLU A 158 -31.70 30.53 -15.44
CA GLU A 158 -33.03 31.00 -15.09
C GLU A 158 -33.23 32.50 -15.36
N ASN A 159 -32.26 33.33 -15.01
CA ASN A 159 -32.25 34.75 -15.36
C ASN A 159 -32.21 34.98 -16.88
N GLY A 160 -31.48 34.16 -17.63
CA GLY A 160 -31.47 34.19 -19.09
C GLY A 160 -32.85 33.94 -19.69
N ARG A 161 -33.54 32.89 -19.21
CA ARG A 161 -34.92 32.57 -19.64
C ARG A 161 -35.93 33.65 -19.27
N ALA A 162 -35.78 34.29 -18.10
CA ALA A 162 -36.66 35.38 -17.67
C ALA A 162 -36.49 36.63 -18.55
N ASN A 163 -35.26 36.99 -18.90
CA ASN A 163 -34.97 38.13 -19.77
C ASN A 163 -35.46 37.89 -21.21
N GLU A 164 -35.28 36.68 -21.74
CA GLU A 164 -35.79 36.30 -23.07
C GLU A 164 -37.32 36.40 -23.13
N LYS A 165 -38.02 35.90 -22.10
CA LYS A 165 -39.49 36.04 -21.99
C LYS A 165 -39.94 37.49 -21.88
N GLY A 166 -39.20 38.33 -21.16
CA GLY A 166 -39.47 39.78 -21.04
C GLY A 166 -39.32 40.51 -22.37
N SER A 167 -38.25 40.21 -23.12
CA SER A 167 -38.00 40.75 -24.45
C SER A 167 -39.09 40.35 -25.44
N VAL A 168 -39.46 39.06 -25.49
CA VAL A 168 -40.53 38.54 -26.36
C VAL A 168 -41.88 39.19 -26.04
N ASN A 169 -42.21 39.37 -24.76
CA ASN A 169 -43.44 40.05 -24.36
C ASN A 169 -43.44 41.55 -24.70
N GLY A 170 -42.29 42.23 -24.60
CA GLY A 170 -42.14 43.62 -25.03
C GLY A 170 -42.35 43.81 -26.53
N ILE A 171 -41.79 42.90 -27.34
CA ILE A 171 -41.96 42.91 -28.80
C ILE A 171 -43.44 42.65 -29.17
N ASN A 172 -44.07 41.64 -28.55
CA ASN A 172 -45.48 41.31 -28.79
C ASN A 172 -46.44 42.43 -28.35
N GLY A 173 -46.11 43.16 -27.28
CA GLY A 173 -46.87 44.33 -26.84
C GLY A 173 -46.79 45.50 -27.83
N SER A 174 -45.59 45.75 -28.38
CA SER A 174 -45.40 46.79 -29.39
C SER A 174 -46.10 46.49 -30.73
N LEU A 175 -46.15 45.22 -31.14
CA LEU A 175 -46.87 44.76 -32.33
C LEU A 175 -48.40 44.90 -32.21
N ASN A 176 -48.97 44.60 -31.03
CA ASN A 176 -50.41 44.75 -30.80
C ASN A 176 -50.86 46.22 -30.82
N LEU A 177 -50.04 47.15 -30.33
CA LEU A 177 -50.36 48.58 -30.33
C LEU A 177 -50.33 49.19 -31.74
N SER A 178 -49.44 48.70 -32.61
CA SER A 178 -49.34 49.19 -34.00
C SER A 178 -50.40 48.60 -34.96
N THR A 179 -51.14 47.57 -34.55
CA THR A 179 -52.17 46.91 -35.38
C THR A 179 -53.57 47.47 -35.12
N HIS A 180 -53.72 48.35 -34.12
CA HIS A 180 -55.00 48.95 -33.71
C HIS A 180 -55.16 50.44 -34.07
N ILE A 181 -54.24 50.99 -34.87
CA ILE A 181 -54.31 52.34 -35.47
C ILE A 181 -54.50 52.17 -36.97
#